data_AF-A0A358Y2Y0-F1
#
_entry.id   AF-A0A358Y2Y0-F1
#
_cell.length_a   1.000
_cell.length_b   1.000
_cell.length_c   1.000
_cell.angle_alpha   90.00
_cell.angle_beta   90.00
_cell.angle_gamma   90.00
#
_symmetry.space_group_name_H-M   'P 1'
#
loop_
_entity.id
_entity.type
_entity.pdbx_description
1 polymer ?
#
loop_
_entity_poly.entity_id
_entity_poly.type
_entity_poly.pdbx_seq_one_letter_code
_entity_poly.pdbx_strand_id
1 'polypeptide(L)' 'MVSKIRTYFKETYDELLHNVTWPTWLELQNNTILVVIASVLLSLIIFAMDYAIGINKEGFWDGVIGWIYNKL' A
#
# COMPACT_ATOMS: atom_id res chain seq x y z
N MET A 1 34.24 23.11 -9.91
CA MET A 1 33.57 22.07 -9.09
C MET A 1 32.08 22.01 -9.41
N VAL A 2 31.34 23.12 -9.31
CA VAL A 2 29.91 23.22 -9.64
C VAL A 2 29.58 22.83 -11.09
N SER A 3 30.46 23.13 -12.06
CA SER A 3 30.27 22.72 -13.47
C SER A 3 30.28 21.20 -13.67
N LYS A 4 31.15 20.48 -12.95
CA LYS A 4 31.23 19.01 -13.04
C LYS A 4 29.94 18.37 -12.54
N ILE A 5 29.42 18.82 -11.40
CA ILE A 5 28.16 18.31 -10.81
C ILE A 5 27.00 18.52 -11.78
N ARG A 6 26.88 19.71 -12.37
CA ARG A 6 25.83 20.00 -13.36
C ARG A 6 25.91 19.09 -14.59
N THR A 7 27.12 18.79 -15.06
CA THR A 7 27.33 17.87 -16.18
C THR A 7 26.96 16.43 -15.80
N TYR A 8 27.37 15.95 -14.62
CA TYR A 8 27.00 14.61 -14.13
C TYR A 8 25.48 14.41 -14.04
N PHE A 9 24.73 15.37 -13.48
CA PHE A 9 23.27 15.25 -13.43
C PHE A 9 22.63 15.20 -14.82
N LYS A 10 23.21 15.91 -15.79
CA LYS A 10 22.72 15.93 -17.16
C LYS A 10 22.99 14.59 -17.85
N GLU A 11 24.19 14.04 -17.68
CA GLU A 11 24.56 12.71 -18.19
C GLU A 11 23.73 11.60 -17.54
N THR A 12 23.50 11.64 -16.23
CA THR A 12 22.64 10.68 -15.52
C THR A 12 21.18 10.78 -15.98
N TYR A 13 20.66 11.99 -16.25
CA TYR A 13 19.30 12.14 -16.77
C TYR A 13 19.15 11.56 -18.18
N ASP A 14 20.11 11.84 -19.06
CA ASP A 14 20.13 11.28 -20.40
C ASP A 14 20.29 9.75 -20.36
N GLU A 15 21.10 9.21 -19.45
CA GLU A 15 21.28 7.76 -19.28
C GLU A 15 20.03 7.06 -18.75
N LEU A 16 19.36 7.64 -17.73
CA LEU A 16 18.13 7.10 -17.16
C LEU A 16 16.94 7.15 -18.13
N LEU A 17 16.96 8.03 -19.12
CA LEU A 17 15.91 8.11 -20.13
C LEU A 17 16.18 7.25 -21.36
N HIS A 18 17.43 7.13 -21.79
CA HIS A 18 17.79 6.44 -23.03
C HIS A 18 18.27 4.99 -22.84
N ASN A 19 18.77 4.63 -21.66
CA ASN A 19 19.26 3.27 -21.36
C ASN A 19 18.38 2.50 -20.37
N VAL A 20 17.20 3.01 -20.03
CA VAL A 20 16.22 2.29 -19.20
C VAL A 20 14.91 2.14 -19.95
N THR A 21 14.45 0.90 -20.08
CA THR A 21 13.14 0.60 -20.64
C THR A 21 12.07 0.95 -19.61
N TRP A 22 11.63 2.21 -19.62
CA TRP A 22 10.45 2.60 -18.86
C TRP A 22 9.23 1.86 -19.40
N PRO A 23 8.46 1.18 -18.53
CA PRO A 23 7.23 0.53 -18.95
C PRO A 23 6.25 1.57 -19.48
N THR A 24 5.35 1.13 -20.35
CA THR A 24 4.35 2.04 -20.90
C THR A 24 3.40 2.51 -19.80
N TRP A 25 2.81 3.70 -19.95
CA TRP A 25 1.84 4.23 -18.99
C TRP A 25 0.66 3.28 -18.72
N LEU A 26 0.25 2.51 -19.73
CA LEU A 26 -0.81 1.51 -19.63
C LEU A 26 -0.39 0.32 -18.76
N GLU A 27 0.83 -0.19 -18.94
CA GLU A 27 1.37 -1.27 -18.10
C GLU A 27 1.53 -0.83 -16.64
N LEU A 28 1.99 0.41 -16.43
CA LEU A 28 2.13 0.98 -15.08
C LEU A 28 0.78 1.08 -14.36
N GLN A 29 -0.24 1.55 -15.08
CA GLN A 29 -1.60 1.65 -14.56
C GLN A 29 -2.19 0.27 -14.27
N ASN A 30 -2.01 -0.71 -15.16
CA ASN A 30 -2.49 -2.06 -14.96
C ASN A 30 -1.90 -2.71 -13.68
N ASN A 31 -0.59 -2.54 -13.47
CA ASN A 31 0.08 -3.05 -12.27
C ASN A 31 -0.41 -2.33 -11.00
N THR A 32 -0.66 -1.03 -11.09
CA THR A 32 -1.17 -0.24 -9.97
C THR A 32 -2.59 -0.65 -9.58
N ILE A 33 -3.47 -0.89 -10.57
CA ILE A 33 -4.84 -1.37 -10.34
C ILE A 33 -4.82 -2.71 -9.60
N LEU A 34 -3.94 -3.63 -9.99
CA LEU A 34 -3.78 -4.91 -9.31
C LEU A 34 -3.43 -4.73 -7.83
N VAL A 35 -2.47 -3.83 -7.51
CA VAL A 35 -2.07 -3.54 -6.13
C VAL A 35 -3.22 -2.92 -5.34
N VAL A 36 -3.96 -1.97 -5.92
CA VAL A 36 -5.13 -1.35 -5.26
C VAL A 36 -6.19 -2.40 -4.91
N ILE A 37 -6.48 -3.33 -5.82
CA ILE A 37 -7.42 -4.42 -5.55
C ILE A 37 -6.91 -5.31 -4.41
N ALA A 38 -5.63 -5.66 -4.42
CA ALA A 38 -5.02 -6.43 -3.34
C ALA A 38 -5.08 -5.71 -1.98
N SER A 39 -4.85 -4.39 -1.95
CA SER A 39 -4.97 -3.58 -0.73
C SER A 39 -6.41 -3.52 -0.21
N VAL A 40 -7.40 -3.44 -1.09
CA VAL A 40 -8.83 -3.46 -0.71
C VAL A 40 -9.23 -4.82 -0.14
N LEU A 41 -8.75 -5.93 -0.71
CA LEU A 41 -9.00 -7.26 -0.13
C LEU A 41 -8.36 -7.40 1.25
N LEU A 42 -7.13 -6.90 1.42
CA LEU A 42 -6.43 -6.92 2.70
C LEU A 42 -7.15 -6.07 3.76
N SER A 43 -7.65 -4.88 3.39
CA SER A 43 -8.41 -4.04 4.33
C SER A 43 -9.70 -4.71 4.78
N LEU A 44 -10.38 -5.44 3.90
CA LEU A 44 -11.60 -6.20 4.22
C LEU A 44 -11.31 -7.34 5.19
N ILE A 45 -10.18 -8.05 5.01
CA ILE A 45 -9.75 -9.11 5.93
C ILE A 45 -9.43 -8.55 7.31
N ILE A 46 -8.70 -7.43 7.39
CA ILE A 46 -8.40 -6.75 8.65
C ILE A 46 -9.70 -6.31 9.32
N PHE A 47 -10.62 -5.71 8.55
CA PHE A 47 -11.93 -5.31 9.06
C PHE A 47 -12.71 -6.49 9.64
N ALA A 48 -12.69 -7.65 8.97
CA ALA A 48 -13.33 -8.86 9.49
C ALA A 48 -12.66 -9.35 10.78
N MET A 49 -11.32 -9.30 10.87
CA MET A 49 -10.58 -9.70 12.07
C MET A 49 -10.83 -8.74 13.24
N ASP A 50 -10.86 -7.43 12.97
CA ASP A 50 -11.18 -6.40 13.95
C ASP A 50 -12.62 -6.55 14.43
N TYR A 51 -13.56 -6.84 13.52
CA TYR A 51 -14.95 -7.10 13.88
C TYR A 51 -15.10 -8.40 14.68
N ALA A 52 -14.30 -9.44 14.38
CA ALA A 52 -14.38 -10.77 14.99
C ALA A 52 -13.49 -10.98 16.22
N ILE A 53 -12.71 -10.00 16.65
CA ILE A 53 -11.86 -10.11 17.85
C ILE A 53 -11.98 -8.85 18.70
N GLY A 54 -12.06 -7.67 18.06
CA GLY A 54 -12.15 -6.37 18.70
C GLY A 54 -13.44 -6.13 19.46
N ILE A 55 -13.45 -5.07 20.28
CA ILE A 55 -14.57 -4.73 21.16
C ILE A 55 -15.54 -3.83 20.38
N ASN A 56 -16.63 -4.40 19.88
CA ASN A 56 -17.70 -3.65 19.22
C ASN A 56 -18.74 -3.25 20.27
N LYS A 57 -18.76 -1.97 20.67
CA LYS A 57 -19.65 -1.48 21.75
C LYS A 57 -21.11 -1.28 21.35
N GLU A 58 -21.41 -1.23 20.05
CA GLU A 58 -22.74 -0.95 19.51
C GLU A 58 -23.24 -2.04 18.53
N GLY A 59 -22.47 -3.11 18.36
CA GLY A 59 -22.78 -4.20 17.42
C GLY A 59 -23.58 -5.35 18.05
N PHE A 60 -24.04 -6.29 17.22
CA PHE A 60 -24.74 -7.51 17.67
C PHE A 60 -23.82 -8.51 18.40
N TRP A 61 -22.49 -8.28 18.38
CA TRP A 61 -21.48 -9.17 18.94
C TRP A 61 -20.35 -8.35 19.60
N ASP A 62 -20.14 -8.54 20.90
CA ASP A 62 -19.27 -7.70 21.75
C ASP A 62 -17.75 -7.89 21.54
N GLY A 63 -17.32 -8.78 20.65
CA GLY A 63 -15.90 -9.17 20.58
C GLY A 63 -15.58 -10.44 21.36
N VAL A 64 -14.58 -11.21 20.91
CA VAL A 64 -14.00 -12.31 21.70
C VAL A 64 -13.39 -11.69 22.96
N ILE A 65 -12.73 -10.54 22.79
CA ILE A 65 -12.14 -9.80 23.89
C ILE A 65 -13.22 -9.20 24.79
N GLY A 66 -14.30 -8.63 24.24
CA GLY A 66 -15.40 -8.08 25.05
C GLY A 66 -16.13 -9.15 25.86
N TRP A 67 -16.34 -10.33 25.29
CA TRP A 67 -16.92 -11.48 26.02
C TRP A 67 -16.03 -11.95 27.17
N ILE A 68 -14.70 -12.00 26.98
CA ILE A 68 -13.75 -12.34 28.05
C ILE A 68 -13.77 -11.26 29.14
N TYR A 69 -13.77 -9.98 28.76
CA TYR A 69 -13.75 -8.86 29.70
C TYR A 69 -15.02 -8.74 30.54
N ASN A 70 -16.18 -9.06 29.97
CA ASN A 70 -17.45 -9.06 30.70
C ASN A 70 -17.60 -10.26 31.66
N LYS A 71 -16.81 -11.32 31.46
CA LYS A 71 -16.85 -12.53 32.28
C LYS A 71 -15.87 -12.50 33.47
N LEU A 72 -14.90 -11.60 33.46
CA LEU A 72 -13.96 -11.33 34.56
C LEU A 72 -14.53 -10.26 35.48
#